data_AF-A0A0D0DAB4-F1
#
_entry.id   AF-A0A0D0DAB4-F1
#
_cell.length_a   1.000
_cell.length_b   1.000
_cell.length_c   1.000
_cell.angle_alpha   90.00
_cell.angle_beta   90.00
_cell.angle_gamma   90.00
#
_symmetry.space_group_name_H-M   'P 1'
#
loop_
_entity.id
_entity.type
_entity.pdbx_description
1 polymer ?
#
loop_
_entity_poly.entity_id
_entity_poly.type
_entity_poly.pdbx_seq_one_letter_code
_entity_poly.pdbx_strand_id
1 'polypeptide(L)' 'LQGILSKFAQQDWWNFDETDFFPFASPDHGLSKQMSRKKKEKSYITISLACNVDGNEKLPP' A
#
# COMPACT_ATOMS: atom_id res chain seq x y z
N LEU A 1 -8.79 14.60 -17.89
CA LEU A 1 -8.73 13.14 -17.66
C LEU A 1 -9.89 12.40 -18.32
N GLN A 2 -11.14 12.72 -18.02
CA GLN A 2 -12.30 11.94 -18.49
C GLN A 2 -12.41 11.80 -20.01
N GLY A 3 -12.08 12.85 -20.79
CA GLY A 3 -12.07 12.77 -22.27
C GLY A 3 -10.90 12.00 -22.89
N ILE A 4 -9.85 11.70 -22.13
CA ILE A 4 -8.75 10.82 -22.58
C ILE A 4 -9.09 9.38 -22.20
N LEU A 5 -9.55 9.19 -20.96
CA LEU A 5 -9.95 7.89 -20.42
C LEU A 5 -11.09 7.25 -21.22
N SER A 6 -12.04 8.04 -21.74
CA SER A 6 -13.15 7.54 -22.58
C SER A 6 -12.72 6.83 -23.87
N LYS A 7 -11.43 6.91 -24.25
CA LYS A 7 -10.87 6.19 -25.41
C LYS A 7 -10.44 4.75 -25.08
N PHE A 8 -10.40 4.40 -23.80
CA PHE A 8 -9.91 3.12 -23.29
C PHE A 8 -11.03 2.38 -22.55
N ALA A 9 -11.00 1.05 -22.55
CA ALA A 9 -11.97 0.26 -21.78
C ALA A 9 -11.72 0.44 -20.27
N GLN A 10 -12.74 0.22 -19.44
CA GLN A 10 -12.63 0.41 -17.98
C GLN A 10 -11.56 -0.48 -17.34
N GLN A 11 -11.39 -1.71 -17.84
CA GLN A 11 -10.32 -2.62 -17.47
C GLN A 11 -8.90 -2.06 -17.70
N ASP A 12 -8.75 -1.12 -18.65
CA ASP A 12 -7.45 -0.49 -18.96
C ASP A 12 -7.20 0.77 -18.13
N TRP A 13 -8.14 1.16 -17.25
CA TRP A 13 -7.99 2.33 -16.40
C TRP A 13 -7.30 1.92 -15.10
N TRP A 14 -5.98 2.08 -15.09
CA TRP A 14 -5.15 1.73 -13.94
C TRP A 14 -4.94 2.91 -13.01
N ASN A 15 -5.15 2.67 -11.71
CA ASN A 15 -4.65 3.52 -10.64
C ASN A 15 -3.39 2.89 -10.05
N PHE A 16 -2.35 3.70 -9.85
CA PHE A 16 -1.09 3.26 -9.24
C PHE A 16 -0.74 4.21 -8.11
N ASP A 17 -0.38 3.66 -6.95
CA ASP A 17 0.05 4.45 -5.81
C ASP A 17 1.05 3.66 -4.96
N GLU A 18 1.81 4.39 -4.15
CA GLU A 18 2.86 3.86 -3.29
C GLU A 18 2.51 4.10 -1.81
N THR A 19 2.65 3.06 -1.00
CA THR A 19 2.40 3.14 0.43
C THR A 19 3.51 2.47 1.24
N ASP A 20 3.90 3.11 2.34
CA ASP A 20 4.88 2.55 3.27
C ASP A 20 4.19 1.58 4.24
N PHE A 21 4.55 0.31 4.15
CA PHE A 21 4.08 -0.74 5.06
C PHE A 21 5.05 -0.92 6.23
N PHE A 22 4.52 -0.80 7.44
CA PHE A 22 5.26 -0.98 8.68
C PHE A 22 4.87 -2.32 9.33
N PRO A 23 5.59 -3.44 9.05
CA PRO A 23 5.22 -4.76 9.57
C PRO A 23 5.30 -4.84 11.10
N PHE A 24 6.14 -3.99 11.70
CA PHE A 24 6.25 -3.82 13.15
C PHE A 24 5.77 -2.42 13.55
N ALA A 25 4.48 -2.14 13.35
CA ALA A 25 3.83 -1.10 14.11
C ALA A 25 3.96 -1.47 15.59
N SER A 26 4.54 -0.59 16.41
CA SER A 26 4.56 -0.83 17.86
C SER A 26 3.11 -0.99 18.31
N PRO A 27 2.75 -2.07 19.05
CA PRO A 27 1.39 -2.22 19.54
C PRO A 27 1.09 -0.99 20.40
N ASP A 28 0.13 -0.22 19.95
CA ASP A 28 -0.35 0.92 20.73
C ASP A 28 -1.16 0.36 21.90
N HIS A 29 -0.82 0.80 23.12
CA HIS A 29 -1.62 0.72 24.35
C HIS A 29 -1.56 -0.54 25.25
N GLY A 30 -0.39 -0.85 25.83
CA GLY A 30 -0.34 -1.60 27.09
C GLY A 30 0.91 -1.22 27.89
N LEU A 31 0.74 -0.72 29.12
CA LEU A 31 1.75 -0.28 30.10
C LEU A 31 2.94 -1.24 30.26
N SER A 32 3.83 -1.30 29.28
CA SER A 32 5.04 -2.13 29.32
C SER A 32 6.24 -1.25 29.00
N LYS A 33 7.26 -1.40 29.84
CA LYS A 33 8.49 -0.60 29.84
C LYS A 33 9.15 -0.67 28.46
N GLN A 34 9.19 0.46 27.76
CA GLN A 34 9.85 0.59 26.47
C GLN A 34 11.30 0.09 26.61
N MET A 35 11.67 -0.96 25.86
CA MET A 35 13.05 -1.47 25.85
C MET A 35 13.99 -0.35 25.40
N SER A 36 15.14 -0.19 26.10
CA SER A 36 16.07 0.92 25.88
C SER A 36 16.70 0.97 24.48
N ARG A 37 16.55 -0.11 23.72
CA ARG A 37 16.93 -0.19 22.31
C ARG A 37 15.71 0.02 21.43
N LYS A 38 15.31 1.28 21.26
CA LYS A 38 14.52 1.69 20.10
C LYS A 38 15.40 1.46 18.87
N LYS A 39 15.04 0.53 17.99
CA LYS A 39 15.74 0.36 16.70
C LYS A 39 15.60 1.68 15.95
N LYS A 40 16.71 2.38 15.76
CA LYS A 40 16.78 3.74 15.17
C LYS A 40 16.21 3.75 13.74
N GLU A 41 16.24 2.60 13.08
CA GLU A 41 15.64 2.38 11.77
C GLU A 41 14.30 1.66 11.93
N LYS A 42 13.21 2.40 11.69
CA LYS A 42 11.92 1.80 11.35
C LYS A 42 12.10 1.19 9.96
N SER A 43 12.30 -0.12 9.88
CA SER A 43 12.26 -0.81 8.60
C SER A 43 10.83 -0.73 8.08
N TYR A 44 10.62 0.07 7.03
CA TYR A 44 9.38 0.07 6.24
C TYR A 44 9.63 -0.67 4.94
N ILE A 45 8.59 -1.32 4.43
CA ILE A 45 8.56 -1.91 3.11
C ILE A 45 7.72 -0.97 2.27
N THR A 46 8.33 -0.35 1.28
CA THR A 46 7.58 0.44 0.30
C THR A 46 6.83 -0.53 -0.62
N ILE A 47 5.51 -0.43 -0.63
CA ILE A 47 4.62 -1.25 -1.46
C ILE A 47 4.04 -0.36 -2.54
N SER A 48 4.30 -0.71 -3.79
CA SER A 48 3.63 -0.11 -4.93
C SER A 48 2.45 -0.99 -5.35
N LEU A 49 1.25 -0.42 -5.43
CA LEU A 49 0.03 -1.13 -5.81
C LEU A 49 -0.56 -0.52 -7.08
N ALA A 50 -0.91 -1.39 -8.02
CA ALA A 50 -1.69 -1.03 -9.20
C ALA A 50 -3.02 -1.78 -9.17
N CYS A 51 -4.13 -1.08 -9.40
CA CYS A 51 -5.46 -1.66 -9.52
C CYS A 51 -6.17 -1.05 -10.73
N ASN A 52 -6.75 -1.90 -11.57
CA ASN A 52 -7.69 -1.46 -12.60
C ASN A 52 -9.10 -1.25 -12.02
N VAL A 53 -9.94 -0.47 -12.69
CA VAL A 53 -11.28 -0.09 -12.21
C VAL A 53 -12.15 -1.31 -11.88
N ASP A 54 -12.06 -2.35 -12.70
CA ASP A 54 -12.92 -3.54 -12.58
C ASP A 54 -12.34 -4.62 -11.64
N GLY A 55 -11.07 -4.47 -11.23
CA GLY A 55 -10.36 -5.43 -10.36
C GLY A 55 -10.20 -6.83 -10.95
N ASN A 56 -10.48 -7.03 -12.24
CA ASN A 56 -10.51 -8.33 -12.91
C ASN A 56 -9.11 -8.87 -13.27
N GLU A 57 -8.10 -7.99 -13.35
CA GLU A 57 -6.70 -8.37 -13.64
C GLU A 57 -5.92 -8.72 -12.37
N LYS A 58 -6.64 -9.03 -11.28
CA LYS A 58 -6.03 -9.54 -10.06
C LYS A 58 -5.41 -10.91 -10.33
N LEU A 59 -4.11 -11.03 -10.08
CA LEU A 59 -3.40 -12.30 -10.16
C LEU A 59 -3.94 -13.29 -9.10
N PRO A 60 -4.00 -14.60 -9.42
CA PRO A 60 -4.35 -15.62 -8.45
C PRO A 60 -3.34 -15.65 -7.28
N PRO A 61 -3.79 -16.05 -6.07
CA PRO A 61 -2.95 -16.15 -4.89
C PRO A 61 -1.87 -17.25 -5.00
#